data_AF-A0A1W4WGD3-F1
#
_entry.id   AF-A0A1W4WGD3-F1
#
_cell.length_a   1.000
_cell.length_b   1.000
_cell.length_c   1.000
_cell.angle_alpha   90.00
_cell.angle_beta   90.00
_cell.angle_gamma   90.00
#
_symmetry.space_group_name_H-M   'P 1'
#
loop_
_entity.id
_entity.type
_entity.pdbx_description
1 polymer ?
#
loop_
_entity_poly.entity_id
_entity_poly.type
_entity_poly.pdbx_seq_one_letter_code
_entity_poly.pdbx_strand_id
1 'polypeptide(L)'
;MAGNKRKILSIEQKISLIHEIEQGEKKSDVGRRYGLTPSTVSTIWKCKDKVLQAELQGCLYKKLRKPKFEDLDRAMVEWLETQRIKNVLITGPILKSKAKMFAEQLGIKDFKASEGWLGKFKHRHELNYGPIIGETCNVSINEILEIVKKEEVDQDDAQQLQTGESEPPTFQEALDATKLLKKFFLFYGEDSSALQDVSRVHSKVQALCLHNKKVQNYKHFFTP
;
A
#
# COMPACT_ATOMS: atom_id res chain seq x y z
N MET A 1 -2.96 43.60 17.17
CA MET A 1 -3.54 42.40 17.82
C MET A 1 -2.81 41.17 17.31
N ALA A 2 -1.96 40.54 18.13
CA ALA A 2 -1.33 39.27 17.74
C ALA A 2 -2.43 38.22 17.54
N GLY A 3 -2.51 37.64 16.34
CA GLY A 3 -3.50 36.61 16.04
C GLY A 3 -3.35 35.44 17.01
N ASN A 4 -4.42 35.08 17.72
CA ASN A 4 -4.40 33.96 18.64
C ASN A 4 -4.05 32.68 17.86
N LYS A 5 -2.85 32.13 18.13
CA LYS A 5 -2.40 30.89 17.47
C LYS A 5 -3.37 29.77 17.86
N ARG A 6 -3.98 29.13 16.85
CA ARG A 6 -4.92 28.03 17.07
C ARG A 6 -4.25 26.89 17.84
N LYS A 7 -4.65 26.70 19.10
CA LYS A 7 -4.22 25.56 19.93
C LYS A 7 -4.82 24.27 19.36
N ILE A 8 -3.97 23.29 19.07
CA ILE A 8 -4.37 21.98 18.58
C ILE A 8 -4.34 20.99 19.75
N LEU A 9 -5.50 20.45 20.11
CA LEU A 9 -5.65 19.45 21.19
C LEU A 9 -5.58 18.02 20.64
N SER A 10 -4.99 17.10 21.41
CA SER A 10 -5.10 15.65 21.15
C SER A 10 -6.53 15.16 21.37
N ILE A 11 -6.83 13.94 20.93
CA ILE A 11 -8.13 13.31 21.20
C ILE A 11 -8.29 13.04 22.70
N GLU A 12 -7.27 12.48 23.33
CA GLU A 12 -7.19 12.29 24.79
C GLU A 12 -7.50 13.58 25.57
N GLN A 13 -6.86 14.71 25.22
CA GLN A 13 -7.13 15.99 25.87
C GLN A 13 -8.58 16.47 25.69
N LYS A 14 -9.19 16.19 24.55
CA LYS A 14 -10.60 16.53 24.32
C LYS A 14 -11.52 15.63 25.15
N ILE A 15 -11.14 14.36 25.35
CA ILE A 15 -11.90 13.40 26.15
C ILE A 15 -11.82 13.74 27.63
N SER A 16 -10.64 14.05 28.16
CA SER A 16 -10.49 14.54 29.53
C SER A 16 -11.34 15.80 29.75
N LEU A 17 -11.30 16.75 28.81
CA LEU A 17 -12.14 17.94 28.84
C LEU A 17 -13.64 17.61 28.83
N ILE A 18 -14.09 16.66 28.01
CA ILE A 18 -15.50 16.22 27.97
C ILE A 18 -15.89 15.57 29.30
N HIS A 19 -15.04 14.70 29.84
CA HIS A 19 -15.27 14.02 31.10
C HIS A 19 -15.42 15.01 32.26
N GLU A 20 -14.53 16.00 32.38
CA GLU A 20 -14.62 17.05 33.40
C GLU A 20 -15.98 17.80 33.34
N ILE A 21 -16.46 18.11 32.13
CA ILE A 21 -17.76 18.78 31.96
C ILE A 21 -18.92 17.83 32.31
N GLU A 22 -18.81 16.54 32.00
CA GLU A 22 -19.82 15.52 32.39
C GLU A 22 -19.88 15.30 33.91
N GLN A 23 -18.76 15.43 34.62
CA GLN A 23 -18.68 15.43 36.08
C GLN A 23 -19.29 16.68 36.73
N GLY A 24 -19.82 17.62 35.94
CA GLY A 24 -20.53 18.80 36.42
C GLY A 24 -19.69 20.08 36.47
N GLU A 25 -18.44 20.05 35.98
CA GLU A 25 -17.63 21.25 35.92
C GLU A 25 -18.12 22.26 34.87
N LYS A 26 -17.99 23.55 35.17
CA LYS A 26 -18.40 24.62 34.26
C LYS A 26 -17.44 24.69 33.07
N LYS A 27 -18.01 24.81 31.87
CA LYS A 27 -17.26 24.98 30.60
C LYS A 27 -16.25 26.13 30.63
N SER A 28 -16.54 27.20 31.37
CA SER A 28 -15.64 28.35 31.54
C SER A 28 -14.35 27.96 32.27
N ASP A 29 -14.47 27.14 33.31
CA ASP A 29 -13.39 26.84 34.25
C ASP A 29 -12.48 25.79 33.63
N VAL A 30 -13.08 24.76 33.02
CA VAL A 30 -12.39 23.79 32.16
C VAL A 30 -11.67 24.52 31.03
N GLY A 31 -12.34 25.44 30.32
CA GLY A 31 -11.73 26.24 29.27
C GLY A 31 -10.47 26.99 29.73
N ARG A 32 -10.54 27.62 30.92
CA ARG A 32 -9.40 28.35 31.49
C ARG A 32 -8.23 27.43 31.82
N ARG A 33 -8.47 26.25 32.42
CA ARG A 33 -7.42 25.26 32.72
C ARG A 33 -6.69 24.79 31.47
N TYR A 34 -7.44 24.53 30.40
CA TYR A 34 -6.88 24.12 29.12
C TYR A 34 -6.37 25.30 28.26
N GLY A 35 -6.47 26.55 28.73
CA GLY A 35 -6.08 27.74 27.96
C GLY A 35 -6.87 27.91 26.65
N LEU A 36 -8.15 27.56 26.68
CA LEU A 36 -9.08 27.57 25.55
C LEU A 36 -10.09 28.71 25.66
N THR A 37 -10.50 29.24 24.51
CA THR A 37 -11.61 30.18 24.46
C THR A 37 -12.94 29.47 24.75
N PRO A 38 -13.94 30.15 25.34
CA PRO A 38 -15.27 29.57 25.59
C PRO A 38 -15.94 29.01 24.34
N SER A 39 -15.70 29.62 23.18
CA SER A 39 -16.16 29.15 21.87
C SER A 39 -15.55 27.80 21.47
N THR A 40 -14.28 27.58 21.78
CA THR A 40 -13.58 26.31 21.49
C THR A 40 -14.15 25.19 22.36
N VAL A 41 -14.29 25.43 23.68
CA VAL A 41 -14.90 24.46 24.61
C VAL A 41 -16.32 24.10 24.18
N SER A 42 -17.12 25.10 23.82
CA SER A 42 -18.49 24.88 23.35
C SER A 42 -18.55 24.03 22.08
N THR A 43 -17.59 24.24 21.17
CA THR A 43 -17.51 23.46 19.93
C THR A 43 -17.08 22.02 20.21
N ILE A 44 -16.12 21.80 21.10
CA ILE A 44 -15.70 20.45 21.50
C ILE A 44 -16.87 19.71 22.15
N TRP A 45 -17.59 20.38 23.07
CA TRP A 45 -18.76 19.81 23.73
C TRP A 45 -19.87 19.43 22.74
N LYS A 46 -20.19 20.31 21.78
CA LYS A 46 -21.19 20.01 20.73
C LYS A 46 -20.79 18.82 19.85
N CYS A 47 -19.49 18.56 19.71
CA CYS A 47 -18.96 17.46 18.91
C CYS A 47 -18.53 16.26 19.78
N LYS A 48 -18.99 16.14 21.03
CA LYS A 48 -18.51 15.13 21.97
C LYS A 48 -18.64 13.70 21.44
N ASP A 49 -19.77 13.37 20.80
CA ASP A 49 -20.02 12.02 20.28
C ASP A 49 -19.00 11.65 19.20
N LYS A 50 -18.60 12.61 18.36
CA LYS A 50 -17.58 12.41 17.33
C LYS A 50 -16.18 12.22 17.93
N VAL A 51 -15.91 12.84 19.08
CA VAL A 51 -14.63 12.68 19.79
C VAL A 51 -14.58 11.31 20.45
N LEU A 52 -15.66 10.88 21.11
CA LEU A 52 -15.75 9.56 21.75
C LEU A 52 -15.75 8.43 20.72
N GLN A 53 -16.45 8.59 19.59
CA GLN A 53 -16.42 7.61 18.50
C GLN A 53 -15.01 7.45 17.91
N ALA A 54 -14.23 8.53 17.88
CA ALA A 54 -12.86 8.47 17.38
C ALA A 54 -11.92 7.69 18.30
N GLU A 55 -12.10 7.79 19.61
CA GLU A 55 -11.41 6.98 20.62
C GLU A 55 -11.64 5.49 20.34
N LEU A 56 -12.92 5.10 20.18
CA LEU A 56 -13.32 3.72 19.91
C LEU A 56 -12.76 3.18 18.58
N GLN A 57 -12.59 4.06 17.60
CA GLN A 57 -11.99 3.74 16.30
C GLN A 57 -10.46 3.76 16.30
N GLY A 58 -9.82 3.97 17.46
CA GLY A 58 -8.35 4.09 17.56
C GLY A 58 -7.78 5.27 16.77
N CYS A 59 -8.61 6.25 16.41
CA CYS A 59 -8.15 7.41 15.67
C CYS A 59 -7.30 8.27 16.61
N LEU A 60 -5.98 8.35 16.40
CA LEU A 60 -5.09 9.20 17.20
C LEU A 60 -5.03 10.67 16.69
N TYR A 61 -5.80 11.01 15.65
CA TYR A 61 -5.65 12.27 14.94
C TYR A 61 -6.23 13.48 15.68
N LYS A 62 -5.40 14.52 15.85
CA LYS A 62 -5.82 15.82 16.39
C LYS A 62 -6.97 16.49 15.60
N LYS A 63 -7.23 16.06 14.36
CA LYS A 63 -8.39 16.44 13.52
C LYS A 63 -9.06 15.21 12.92
N LEU A 64 -10.36 15.04 13.22
CA LEU A 64 -11.26 13.97 12.75
C LEU A 64 -11.66 14.09 11.27
N ARG A 65 -10.74 14.52 10.40
CA ARG A 65 -11.07 14.64 8.98
C ARG A 65 -11.03 13.27 8.34
N LYS A 66 -12.20 12.79 7.95
CA LYS A 66 -12.35 11.63 7.09
C LYS A 66 -11.58 11.81 5.78
N PRO A 67 -11.06 10.72 5.18
CA PRO A 67 -10.46 10.76 3.85
C PRO A 67 -11.48 11.25 2.81
N LYS A 68 -10.98 11.90 1.75
CA LYS A 68 -11.83 12.35 0.63
C LYS A 68 -12.55 11.18 -0.05
N PHE A 69 -11.90 10.02 -0.10
CA PHE A 69 -12.39 8.81 -0.74
C PHE A 69 -12.49 7.71 0.33
N GLU A 70 -13.58 7.70 1.09
CA GLU A 70 -13.76 6.78 2.24
C GLU A 70 -13.77 5.31 1.82
N ASP A 71 -14.50 4.98 0.75
CA ASP A 71 -14.58 3.58 0.26
C ASP A 71 -13.24 3.07 -0.26
N LEU A 72 -12.48 3.93 -0.95
CA LEU A 72 -11.13 3.60 -1.39
C LEU A 72 -10.18 3.40 -0.20
N ASP A 73 -10.28 4.26 0.82
CA ASP A 73 -9.45 4.14 2.02
C ASP A 73 -9.72 2.81 2.73
N ARG A 74 -10.99 2.41 2.86
CA ARG A 74 -11.42 1.13 3.45
C ARG A 74 -10.90 -0.07 2.67
N ALA A 75 -11.12 -0.10 1.35
CA ALA A 75 -10.65 -1.20 0.50
C ALA A 75 -9.12 -1.37 0.56
N MET A 76 -8.38 -0.25 0.62
CA MET A 76 -6.93 -0.26 0.77
C MET A 76 -6.49 -0.85 2.11
N VAL A 77 -7.19 -0.57 3.21
CA VAL A 77 -6.88 -1.13 4.54
C VAL A 77 -7.12 -2.65 4.55
N GLU A 78 -8.27 -3.10 4.08
CA GLU A 78 -8.60 -4.54 4.01
C GLU A 78 -7.58 -5.32 3.15
N TRP A 79 -7.19 -4.74 2.02
CA TRP A 79 -6.16 -5.33 1.17
C TRP A 79 -4.79 -5.38 1.87
N LEU A 80 -4.41 -4.32 2.58
CA LEU A 80 -3.16 -4.27 3.35
C LEU A 80 -3.12 -5.32 4.46
N GLU A 81 -4.22 -5.50 5.19
CA GLU A 81 -4.33 -6.55 6.21
C GLU A 81 -4.13 -7.94 5.60
N THR A 82 -4.74 -8.20 4.45
CA THR A 82 -4.53 -9.44 3.70
C THR A 82 -3.07 -9.63 3.29
N GLN A 83 -2.37 -8.56 2.87
CA GLN A 83 -0.96 -8.66 2.49
C GLN A 83 -0.03 -8.82 3.69
N ARG A 84 -0.37 -8.26 4.85
CA ARG A 84 0.37 -8.46 6.11
C ARG A 84 0.35 -9.92 6.52
N ILE A 85 -0.79 -10.60 6.40
CA ILE A 85 -0.91 -12.05 6.65
C ILE A 85 -0.01 -12.85 5.71
N LYS A 86 0.15 -12.37 4.47
CA LYS A 86 1.01 -13.00 3.44
C LYS A 86 2.49 -12.61 3.54
N ASN A 87 2.89 -11.79 4.52
CA ASN A 87 4.25 -11.26 4.69
C ASN A 87 4.86 -10.64 3.41
N VAL A 88 4.02 -9.96 2.60
CA VAL A 88 4.47 -9.33 1.36
C VAL A 88 4.98 -7.92 1.64
N LEU A 89 6.17 -7.60 1.12
CA LEU A 89 6.73 -6.25 1.16
C LEU A 89 5.92 -5.29 0.28
N ILE A 90 5.29 -4.30 0.90
CA ILE A 90 4.52 -3.28 0.17
C ILE A 90 5.25 -1.96 0.23
N THR A 91 5.65 -1.48 -0.95
CA THR A 91 6.31 -0.18 -1.13
C THR A 91 5.31 0.90 -1.52
N GLY A 92 5.73 2.17 -1.45
CA GLY A 92 4.89 3.30 -1.88
C GLY A 92 4.35 3.19 -3.31
N PRO A 93 5.18 2.84 -4.31
CA PRO A 93 4.72 2.62 -5.68
C PRO A 93 3.67 1.52 -5.80
N ILE A 94 3.86 0.39 -5.11
CA ILE A 94 2.90 -0.71 -5.07
C ILE A 94 1.56 -0.22 -4.50
N LEU A 95 1.60 0.53 -3.40
CA LEU A 95 0.41 1.08 -2.75
C LEU A 95 -0.35 2.04 -3.66
N LYS A 96 0.37 2.88 -4.41
CA LYS A 96 -0.22 3.80 -5.39
C LYS A 96 -0.86 3.06 -6.55
N SER A 97 -0.20 2.03 -7.09
CA SER A 97 -0.73 1.23 -8.19
C SER A 97 -2.03 0.54 -7.77
N LYS A 98 -2.03 -0.13 -6.62
CA LYS A 98 -3.24 -0.78 -6.08
C LYS A 98 -4.38 0.20 -5.84
N ALA A 99 -4.08 1.39 -5.32
CA ALA A 99 -5.09 2.42 -5.08
C ALA A 99 -5.72 2.96 -6.37
N LYS A 100 -4.97 3.06 -7.48
CA LYS A 100 -5.54 3.41 -8.78
C LYS A 100 -6.53 2.35 -9.26
N MET A 101 -6.16 1.07 -9.15
CA MET A 101 -7.06 -0.02 -9.52
C MET A 101 -8.35 -0.01 -8.70
N PHE A 102 -8.26 0.15 -7.39
CA PHE A 102 -9.45 0.24 -6.53
C PHE A 102 -10.28 1.48 -6.84
N ALA A 103 -9.65 2.61 -7.17
CA ALA A 103 -10.39 3.79 -7.60
C ALA A 103 -11.17 3.52 -8.90
N GLU A 104 -10.60 2.83 -9.87
CA GLU A 104 -11.28 2.43 -11.10
C GLU A 104 -12.46 1.48 -10.81
N GLN A 105 -12.25 0.46 -9.98
CA GLN A 105 -13.29 -0.50 -9.58
C GLN A 105 -14.45 0.16 -8.83
N LEU A 106 -14.15 1.19 -8.02
CA LEU A 106 -15.15 1.98 -7.29
C LEU A 106 -15.74 3.12 -8.14
N GLY A 107 -15.34 3.27 -9.41
CA GLY A 107 -15.83 4.32 -10.31
C GLY A 107 -15.33 5.74 -10.00
N ILE A 108 -14.26 5.88 -9.23
CA ILE A 108 -13.68 7.16 -8.80
C ILE A 108 -12.70 7.69 -9.85
N LYS A 109 -13.21 8.48 -10.82
CA LYS A 109 -12.42 9.02 -11.93
C LYS A 109 -11.39 10.09 -11.54
N ASP A 110 -11.66 10.84 -10.46
CA ASP A 110 -10.82 11.98 -10.03
C ASP A 110 -9.68 11.57 -9.07
N PHE A 111 -9.48 10.27 -8.84
CA PHE A 111 -8.47 9.82 -7.91
C PHE A 111 -7.06 9.97 -8.51
N LYS A 112 -6.23 10.76 -7.84
CA LYS A 112 -4.79 10.84 -8.13
C LYS A 112 -4.02 10.21 -6.99
N ALA A 113 -3.29 9.14 -7.27
CA ALA A 113 -2.34 8.50 -6.36
C ALA A 113 -1.07 9.37 -6.14
N SER A 114 -1.29 10.63 -5.76
CA SER A 114 -0.27 11.64 -5.50
C SER A 114 0.56 11.29 -4.26
N GLU A 115 1.78 11.86 -4.17
CA GLU A 115 2.58 11.76 -2.94
C GLU A 115 1.84 12.31 -1.72
N GLY A 116 1.08 13.40 -1.90
CA GLY A 116 0.28 13.99 -0.83
C GLY A 116 -0.86 13.08 -0.34
N TRP A 117 -1.47 12.30 -1.23
CA TRP A 117 -2.42 11.26 -0.83
C TRP A 117 -1.72 10.12 -0.11
N LEU A 118 -0.63 9.61 -0.67
CA LEU A 118 0.15 8.49 -0.11
C LEU A 118 0.64 8.82 1.31
N GLY A 119 1.22 9.99 1.51
CA GLY A 119 1.69 10.43 2.83
C GLY A 119 0.56 10.55 3.85
N LYS A 120 -0.60 11.07 3.44
CA LYS A 120 -1.78 11.13 4.32
C LYS A 120 -2.34 9.75 4.64
N PHE A 121 -2.38 8.85 3.67
CA PHE A 121 -2.84 7.48 3.85
C PHE A 121 -1.92 6.71 4.80
N LYS A 122 -0.60 6.78 4.57
CA LYS A 122 0.41 6.18 5.47
C LYS A 122 0.31 6.72 6.88
N HIS A 123 0.20 8.05 7.00
CA HIS A 123 0.04 8.69 8.29
C HIS A 123 -1.26 8.26 8.98
N ARG A 124 -2.37 8.09 8.24
CA ARG A 124 -3.68 7.65 8.75
C ARG A 124 -3.70 6.23 9.32
N HIS A 125 -2.87 5.36 8.77
CA HIS A 125 -2.88 3.92 9.08
C HIS A 125 -1.58 3.47 9.75
N GLU A 126 -0.83 4.42 10.32
CA GLU A 126 0.43 4.19 11.04
C GLU A 126 1.44 3.36 10.24
N LEU A 127 1.40 3.52 8.92
CA LEU A 127 2.36 2.89 8.02
C LEU A 127 3.62 3.74 8.08
N ASN A 128 4.55 3.34 8.94
CA ASN A 128 5.84 4.01 9.10
C ASN A 128 6.54 4.21 7.74
N TYR A 129 7.40 5.23 7.66
CA TYR A 129 8.19 5.53 6.46
C TYR A 129 9.23 4.43 6.22
N GLY A 130 8.79 3.33 5.61
CA GLY A 130 9.61 2.17 5.25
C GLY A 130 8.76 1.17 4.45
N PRO A 131 9.34 0.09 3.91
CA PRO A 131 8.57 -1.04 3.41
C PRO A 131 7.66 -1.55 4.53
N ILE A 132 6.39 -1.82 4.24
CA ILE A 132 5.51 -2.51 5.19
C ILE A 132 5.98 -3.96 5.19
N ILE A 133 6.78 -4.34 6.18
CA ILE A 133 7.28 -5.69 6.39
C ILE A 133 6.41 -6.30 7.49
N GLY A 134 5.58 -7.30 7.13
CA GLY A 134 5.27 -8.35 8.09
C GLY A 134 6.56 -9.13 8.29
N GLU A 135 7.03 -9.22 9.53
CA GLU A 135 8.37 -9.72 9.87
C GLU A 135 8.76 -10.92 8.99
N THR A 136 9.90 -10.79 8.33
CA THR A 136 10.49 -11.68 7.31
C THR A 136 10.02 -11.46 5.86
N CYS A 137 10.87 -10.79 5.06
CA CYS A 137 11.25 -11.22 3.71
C CYS A 137 12.44 -10.38 3.22
N ASN A 138 13.58 -11.04 3.00
CA ASN A 138 14.84 -10.48 2.53
C ASN A 138 14.80 -10.33 1.00
N VAL A 139 14.24 -9.22 0.49
CA VAL A 139 14.40 -8.84 -0.92
C VAL A 139 15.12 -7.51 -0.97
N SER A 140 16.30 -7.54 -1.58
CA SER A 140 17.22 -6.39 -1.62
C SER A 140 16.61 -5.24 -2.43
N ILE A 141 16.64 -4.05 -1.84
CA ILE A 141 16.12 -2.79 -2.38
C ILE A 141 16.64 -2.50 -3.81
N ASN A 142 17.81 -3.03 -4.16
CA ASN A 142 18.44 -2.83 -5.46
C ASN A 142 17.71 -3.52 -6.62
N GLU A 143 17.09 -4.69 -6.42
CA GLU A 143 16.32 -5.36 -7.48
C GLU A 143 15.03 -4.60 -7.84
N ILE A 144 14.45 -3.89 -6.87
CA ILE A 144 13.22 -3.10 -7.07
C ILE A 144 13.52 -1.81 -7.84
N LEU A 145 14.68 -1.18 -7.60
CA LEU A 145 15.06 0.08 -8.24
C LEU A 145 15.45 -0.09 -9.72
N GLU A 146 16.00 -1.24 -10.12
CA GLU A 146 16.32 -1.50 -11.52
C GLU A 146 15.09 -1.77 -12.39
N ILE A 147 14.02 -2.32 -11.80
CA ILE A 147 12.76 -2.60 -12.52
C ILE A 147 12.00 -1.31 -12.81
N VAL A 148 11.99 -0.35 -11.87
CA VAL A 148 11.25 0.93 -12.04
C VAL A 148 11.93 1.87 -13.03
N LYS A 149 13.26 1.77 -13.19
CA LYS A 149 14.00 2.61 -14.16
C LYS A 149 13.80 2.20 -15.63
N LYS A 150 13.17 1.05 -15.91
CA LYS A 150 12.94 0.56 -17.27
C LYS A 150 11.56 0.92 -17.85
N GLU A 151 10.69 1.59 -17.10
CA GLU A 151 9.34 1.96 -17.54
C GLU A 151 9.19 3.48 -17.75
N GLU A 152 9.98 4.07 -18.64
CA GLU A 152 9.63 5.31 -19.36
C GLU A 152 10.22 5.26 -20.77
N VAL A 153 9.51 4.62 -21.71
CA VAL A 153 9.46 5.00 -23.14
C VAL A 153 8.07 4.62 -23.69
N ASP A 154 7.26 5.66 -23.83
CA ASP A 154 6.21 5.95 -24.83
C ASP A 154 5.55 4.82 -25.63
N GLN A 155 4.22 4.71 -25.47
CA GLN A 155 3.30 4.11 -26.43
C GLN A 155 3.10 5.06 -27.60
N ASP A 156 3.40 4.61 -28.82
CA ASP A 156 2.57 4.85 -29.99
C ASP A 156 2.84 3.75 -31.03
N ASP A 157 1.81 3.49 -31.84
CA ASP A 157 1.73 2.56 -32.98
C ASP A 157 1.47 1.07 -32.70
N ALA A 158 0.18 0.79 -32.49
CA ALA A 158 -0.44 -0.43 -32.92
C ALA A 158 -0.35 -0.57 -34.46
N GLN A 159 0.41 -1.54 -34.98
CA GLN A 159 0.05 -2.22 -36.21
C GLN A 159 0.85 -3.51 -36.51
N GLN A 160 0.09 -4.50 -36.98
CA GLN A 160 0.44 -5.69 -37.78
C GLN A 160 0.77 -7.01 -37.06
N LEU A 161 -0.26 -7.84 -37.07
CA LEU A 161 -0.25 -9.30 -36.95
C LEU A 161 0.56 -9.88 -38.13
N GLN A 162 1.74 -10.43 -37.85
CA GLN A 162 2.40 -11.40 -38.73
C GLN A 162 2.63 -12.68 -37.93
N THR A 163 1.92 -13.72 -38.34
CA THR A 163 2.22 -15.12 -38.02
C THR A 163 3.53 -15.49 -38.69
N GLY A 164 4.66 -15.14 -38.07
CA GLY A 164 5.94 -15.78 -38.30
C GLY A 164 6.03 -17.01 -37.41
N GLU A 165 6.56 -18.12 -37.93
CA GLU A 165 6.91 -19.28 -37.11
C GLU A 165 7.86 -18.81 -35.99
N SER A 166 7.32 -18.61 -34.78
CA SER A 166 8.14 -18.16 -33.66
C SER A 166 9.04 -19.32 -33.28
N GLU A 167 10.35 -19.15 -33.44
CA GLU A 167 11.32 -20.02 -32.80
C GLU A 167 10.89 -20.22 -31.34
N PRO A 168 10.87 -21.47 -30.84
CA PRO A 168 10.42 -21.74 -29.49
C PRO A 168 11.24 -20.89 -28.51
N PRO A 169 10.57 -20.25 -27.52
CA PRO A 169 11.22 -19.31 -26.63
C PRO A 169 12.42 -19.97 -25.96
N THR A 170 13.52 -19.22 -25.84
CA THR A 170 14.72 -19.72 -25.19
C THR A 170 14.40 -20.09 -23.74
N PHE A 171 15.18 -21.02 -23.16
CA PHE A 171 14.96 -21.44 -21.78
C PHE A 171 15.00 -20.28 -20.78
N GLN A 172 15.78 -19.23 -21.08
CA GLN A 172 15.86 -18.04 -20.24
C GLN A 172 14.59 -17.18 -20.37
N GLU A 173 14.08 -16.98 -21.57
CA GLU A 173 12.81 -16.26 -21.79
C GLU A 173 11.63 -17.00 -21.16
N ALA A 174 11.59 -18.33 -21.25
CA ALA A 174 10.58 -19.14 -20.56
C ALA A 174 10.69 -19.03 -19.03
N LEU A 175 11.91 -18.93 -18.49
CA LEU A 175 12.13 -18.74 -17.05
C LEU A 175 11.66 -17.34 -16.60
N ASP A 176 11.91 -16.32 -17.40
CA ASP A 176 11.53 -14.95 -17.07
C ASP A 176 10.02 -14.74 -17.23
N ALA A 177 9.39 -15.37 -18.24
CA ALA A 177 7.94 -15.41 -18.39
C ALA A 177 7.24 -16.12 -17.22
N THR A 178 7.78 -17.25 -16.73
CA THR A 178 7.20 -17.96 -15.57
C THR A 178 7.35 -17.17 -14.27
N LYS A 179 8.46 -16.45 -14.07
CA LYS A 179 8.60 -15.50 -12.95
C LYS A 179 7.57 -14.37 -13.03
N LEU A 180 7.34 -13.83 -14.23
CA LEU A 180 6.36 -12.77 -14.45
C LEU A 180 4.93 -13.26 -14.15
N LEU A 181 4.56 -14.45 -14.61
CA LEU A 181 3.27 -15.07 -14.30
C LEU A 181 3.12 -15.34 -12.80
N LYS A 182 4.17 -15.83 -12.14
CA LYS A 182 4.17 -16.03 -10.68
C LYS A 182 3.92 -14.72 -9.95
N LYS A 183 4.58 -13.63 -10.38
CA LYS A 183 4.37 -12.27 -9.85
C LYS A 183 2.94 -11.78 -10.11
N PHE A 184 2.41 -12.02 -11.31
CA PHE A 184 1.05 -11.65 -11.67
C PHE A 184 0.03 -12.34 -10.77
N PHE A 185 0.09 -13.66 -10.62
CA PHE A 185 -0.87 -14.39 -9.79
C PHE A 185 -0.72 -14.09 -8.30
N LEU A 186 0.50 -13.82 -7.80
CA LEU A 186 0.69 -13.35 -6.42
C LEU A 186 0.06 -11.96 -6.16
N PHE A 187 0.06 -11.09 -7.17
CA PHE A 187 -0.43 -9.71 -7.03
C PHE A 187 -1.94 -9.57 -7.33
N TYR A 188 -2.45 -10.31 -8.31
CA TYR A 188 -3.81 -10.19 -8.83
C TYR A 188 -4.73 -11.38 -8.52
N GLY A 189 -4.20 -12.55 -8.15
CA GLY A 189 -4.97 -13.80 -8.04
C GLY A 189 -5.20 -14.30 -6.61
N GLU A 190 -6.40 -14.82 -6.35
CA GLU A 190 -6.71 -15.71 -5.21
C GLU A 190 -6.59 -17.20 -5.58
N ASP A 191 -6.35 -17.50 -6.86
CA ASP A 191 -6.45 -18.85 -7.42
C ASP A 191 -5.18 -19.67 -7.12
N SER A 192 -5.17 -20.33 -5.96
CA SER A 192 -4.06 -21.15 -5.45
C SER A 192 -3.62 -22.24 -6.43
N SER A 193 -4.55 -22.79 -7.23
CA SER A 193 -4.26 -23.81 -8.24
C SER A 193 -3.33 -23.26 -9.34
N ALA A 194 -3.61 -22.07 -9.87
CA ALA A 194 -2.82 -21.47 -10.93
C ALA A 194 -1.39 -21.16 -10.47
N LEU A 195 -1.20 -20.74 -9.22
CA LEU A 195 0.12 -20.49 -8.65
C LEU A 195 0.95 -21.76 -8.48
N GLN A 196 0.31 -22.88 -8.10
CA GLN A 196 0.96 -24.20 -8.03
C GLN A 196 1.37 -24.69 -9.41
N ASP A 197 0.53 -24.50 -10.42
CA ASP A 197 0.83 -24.87 -11.80
C ASP A 197 1.99 -24.07 -12.38
N VAL A 198 2.00 -22.75 -12.19
CA VAL A 198 3.13 -21.89 -12.64
C VAL A 198 4.43 -22.26 -11.92
N SER A 199 4.36 -22.58 -10.62
CA SER A 199 5.53 -23.03 -9.86
C SER A 199 6.05 -24.38 -10.35
N ARG A 200 5.16 -25.31 -10.71
CA ARG A 200 5.50 -26.61 -11.31
C ARG A 200 6.18 -26.44 -12.67
N VAL A 201 5.69 -25.52 -13.50
CA VAL A 201 6.29 -25.21 -14.80
C VAL A 201 7.68 -24.56 -14.63
N HIS A 202 7.83 -23.57 -13.73
CA HIS A 202 9.12 -22.94 -13.44
C HIS A 202 10.19 -23.96 -13.03
N SER A 203 9.86 -24.88 -12.11
CA SER A 203 10.79 -25.93 -11.67
C SER A 203 11.23 -26.86 -12.81
N LYS A 204 10.31 -27.22 -13.71
CA LYS A 204 10.64 -28.04 -14.90
C LYS A 204 11.57 -27.28 -15.87
N VAL A 205 11.25 -26.02 -16.18
CA VAL A 205 12.07 -25.18 -17.06
C VAL A 205 13.47 -24.97 -16.48
N GLN A 206 13.57 -24.70 -15.18
CA GLN A 206 14.84 -24.53 -14.48
C GLN A 206 15.69 -25.81 -14.49
N ALA A 207 15.08 -26.98 -14.28
CA ALA A 207 15.77 -28.27 -14.34
C ALA A 207 16.33 -28.55 -15.75
N LEU A 208 15.57 -28.27 -16.80
CA LEU A 208 16.02 -28.40 -18.20
C LEU A 208 17.17 -27.44 -18.51
N CYS A 209 17.10 -26.21 -18.01
CA CYS A 209 18.14 -25.19 -18.18
C CYS A 209 19.47 -25.63 -17.51
N LEU A 210 19.39 -26.16 -16.28
CA LEU A 210 20.55 -26.71 -15.56
C LEU A 210 21.13 -27.95 -16.25
N HIS A 211 20.28 -28.83 -16.78
CA HIS A 211 20.73 -30.00 -17.53
C HIS A 211 21.47 -29.60 -18.81
N ASN A 212 20.90 -28.66 -19.59
CA ASN A 212 21.54 -28.15 -20.80
C ASN A 212 22.90 -27.51 -20.49
N LYS A 213 22.99 -26.67 -19.45
CA LYS A 213 24.25 -26.05 -19.02
C LYS A 213 25.32 -27.06 -18.59
N LYS A 214 24.92 -28.16 -17.93
CA LYS A 214 25.84 -29.28 -17.63
C LYS A 214 26.31 -29.97 -18.92
N VAL A 215 25.41 -30.29 -19.84
CA VAL A 215 25.74 -30.95 -21.11
C VAL A 215 26.70 -30.10 -21.96
N GLN A 216 26.52 -28.78 -22.00
CA GLN A 216 27.45 -27.87 -22.69
C GLN A 216 28.83 -27.81 -22.02
N ASN A 217 28.89 -27.82 -20.68
CA ASN A 217 30.16 -27.86 -19.95
C ASN A 217 30.94 -29.17 -20.17
N TYR A 218 30.28 -30.32 -20.34
CA TYR A 218 30.96 -31.59 -20.63
C TYR A 218 31.47 -31.70 -22.07
N LYS A 219 30.85 -30.99 -23.04
CA LYS A 219 31.33 -30.95 -24.43
C LYS A 219 32.69 -30.26 -24.58
N HIS A 220 33.07 -29.35 -23.68
CA HIS A 220 34.39 -28.72 -23.66
C HIS A 220 35.52 -29.61 -23.13
N PHE A 221 35.21 -30.74 -22.48
CA PHE A 221 36.23 -31.67 -21.97
C PHE A 221 36.58 -32.82 -22.94
N PHE A 222 35.89 -32.93 -24.09
CA PHE A 222 36.03 -34.05 -25.03
C PHE A 222 36.25 -33.62 -26.50
N THR A 223 36.62 -32.37 -26.76
CA THR A 223 37.15 -31.95 -28.06
C THR A 223 38.68 -32.02 -28.03
N PRO A 224 39.33 -32.76 -28.95
CA PRO A 224 40.78 -33.00 -28.95
C PRO A 224 41.61 -31.74 -29.17
#